data_AF-A0A0R3R5Q1-F1
#
_entry.id   AF-A0A0R3R5Q1-F1
#
_cell.length_a   1.000
_cell.length_b   1.000
_cell.length_c   1.000
_cell.angle_alpha   90.00
_cell.angle_beta   90.00
_cell.angle_gamma   90.00
#
_symmetry.space_group_name_H-M   'P 1'
#
loop_
_entity.id
_entity.type
_entity.pdbx_description
1 polymer ?
#
loop_
_entity_poly.entity_id
_entity_poly.type
_entity_poly.pdbx_seq_one_letter_code
_entity_poly.pdbx_strand_id
1 'polypeptide(L)'
;GKSNAVLAKTKTNEQGHFIIKGSSKKDTFDPQFTISHKCRTKLCTRRVFLRIPDKYFTLSSKPHEIYDVGVIDMKNKFLTETKTCPT
;
A
#
# COMPACT_ATOMS: atom_id res chain seq x y z
N GLY A 1 19.30 8.79 5.73
CA GLY A 1 19.07 7.51 5.02
C GLY A 1 17.59 7.24 4.88
N LYS A 2 17.07 7.05 3.66
CA LYS A 2 15.67 6.65 3.40
C LYS A 2 15.43 5.29 4.05
N SER A 3 14.59 5.27 5.08
CA SER A 3 14.25 4.07 5.82
C SER A 3 13.04 3.42 5.16
N ASN A 4 13.20 2.20 4.65
CA ASN A 4 12.11 1.38 4.13
C ASN A 4 11.32 0.73 5.27
N ALA A 5 10.94 1.53 6.27
CA ALA A 5 10.21 1.05 7.43
C ALA A 5 8.76 0.74 7.05
N VAL A 6 8.32 -0.48 7.35
CA VAL A 6 6.91 -0.85 7.26
C VAL A 6 6.16 -0.15 8.39
N LEU A 7 5.25 0.76 8.05
CA LEU A 7 4.44 1.49 9.04
C LEU A 7 3.27 0.66 9.55
N ALA A 8 2.68 -0.15 8.68
CA ALA A 8 1.59 -1.08 8.98
C ALA A 8 1.47 -2.11 7.86
N LYS A 9 0.79 -3.23 8.13
CA LYS A 9 0.36 -4.22 7.14
C LYS A 9 -1.04 -4.69 7.45
N THR A 10 -1.83 -4.97 6.41
CA THR A 10 -3.13 -5.61 6.53
C THR A 10 -3.35 -6.57 5.35
N LYS A 11 -4.43 -7.34 5.41
CA LYS A 11 -4.94 -8.16 4.31
C LYS A 11 -6.36 -7.73 4.02
N THR A 12 -6.77 -7.85 2.76
CA THR A 12 -8.17 -7.69 2.40
C THR A 12 -9.01 -8.79 3.04
N ASN A 13 -10.27 -8.49 3.34
CA ASN A 13 -11.26 -9.51 3.65
C ASN A 13 -11.70 -10.26 2.37
N GLU A 14 -12.66 -11.18 2.51
CA GLU A 14 -13.18 -11.99 1.40
C GLU A 14 -13.84 -11.16 0.30
N GLN A 15 -14.37 -9.98 0.64
CA GLN A 15 -14.98 -9.03 -0.30
C GLN A 15 -13.97 -8.06 -0.91
N GLY A 16 -12.68 -8.16 -0.56
CA GLY A 16 -11.63 -7.27 -1.06
C GLY A 16 -11.47 -5.96 -0.28
N HIS A 17 -12.23 -5.73 0.78
CA HIS A 17 -12.16 -4.51 1.59
C HIS A 17 -10.97 -4.55 2.56
N PHE A 18 -10.38 -3.38 2.83
CA PHE A 18 -9.34 -3.21 3.83
C PHE A 18 -9.37 -1.79 4.39
N ILE A 19 -8.87 -1.65 5.62
CA ILE A 19 -8.52 -0.36 6.23
C ILE A 19 -7.13 -0.54 6.84
N ILE A 20 -6.26 0.45 6.67
CA ILE A 20 -4.91 0.43 7.24
C ILE A 20 -4.54 1.80 7.78
N LYS A 21 -3.95 1.82 8.97
CA LYS A 21 -3.41 3.02 9.62
C LYS A 21 -2.02 2.67 10.13
N GLY A 22 -1.04 3.53 9.86
CA GLY A 22 0.33 3.36 10.29
C GLY A 22 0.90 4.69 10.79
N SER A 23 1.91 4.60 11.63
CA SER A 23 2.56 5.76 12.23
C SER A 23 4.07 5.55 12.31
N SER A 24 4.83 6.65 12.26
CA SER A 24 6.28 6.65 12.45
C SER A 24 6.65 7.67 13.51
N LYS A 25 7.77 7.44 14.21
CA LYS A 25 8.39 8.45 15.10
C LYS A 25 9.27 9.45 14.34
N LYS A 26 9.38 9.31 13.01
CA LYS A 26 10.17 10.22 12.16
C LYS A 26 9.27 11.34 11.67
N ASP A 27 9.70 12.58 11.85
CA ASP A 27 8.93 13.79 11.51
C ASP A 27 8.69 13.96 10.01
N THR A 28 9.51 13.32 9.17
CA THR A 28 9.39 13.39 7.72
C THR A 28 9.51 11.99 7.12
N PHE A 29 8.40 11.50 6.55
CA PHE A 29 8.41 10.34 5.68
C PHE A 29 7.39 10.53 4.55
N ASP A 30 7.67 9.90 3.41
CA ASP A 30 6.83 9.89 2.22
C ASP A 30 5.99 8.60 2.25
N PRO A 31 4.71 8.65 2.66
CA PRO A 31 3.91 7.45 2.85
C PRO A 31 3.60 6.81 1.50
N GLN A 32 4.10 5.59 1.31
CA GLN A 32 3.84 4.80 0.12
C GLN A 32 2.89 3.66 0.45
N PHE A 33 1.85 3.50 -0.37
CA PHE A 33 0.93 2.36 -0.26
C PHE A 33 1.30 1.32 -1.31
N THR A 34 1.50 0.09 -0.86
CA THR A 34 1.91 -1.03 -1.72
C THR A 34 0.94 -2.19 -1.58
N ILE A 35 0.43 -2.68 -2.70
CA ILE A 35 -0.46 -3.84 -2.76
C ILE A 35 0.33 -5.01 -3.33
N SER A 36 0.49 -6.07 -2.54
CA SER A 36 1.11 -7.32 -3.01
C SER A 36 0.04 -8.39 -3.20
N HIS A 37 -0.02 -8.99 -4.39
CA HIS A 37 -1.08 -9.94 -4.74
C HIS A 37 -0.58 -11.03 -5.69
N LYS A 38 -1.36 -12.10 -5.82
CA LYS A 38 -1.13 -13.20 -6.77
C LYS A 38 -2.21 -13.27 -7.86
N CYS A 39 -2.95 -12.18 -8.11
CA CYS A 39 -4.02 -12.21 -9.11
C CYS A 39 -3.44 -12.53 -10.50
N ARG A 40 -4.06 -13.51 -11.19
CA ARG A 40 -3.61 -14.07 -12.48
C ARG A 40 -2.22 -14.71 -12.46
N THR A 41 -1.68 -15.09 -11.31
CA THR A 41 -0.41 -15.80 -11.20
C THR A 41 -0.41 -16.82 -10.06
N LYS A 42 0.11 -18.03 -10.29
CA LYS A 42 0.11 -19.09 -9.27
C LYS A 42 1.32 -18.98 -8.33
N LEU A 43 2.50 -18.68 -8.88
CA LEU A 43 3.77 -18.71 -8.17
C LEU A 43 4.33 -17.32 -7.87
N CYS A 44 4.14 -16.37 -8.78
CA CYS A 44 4.76 -15.06 -8.65
C CYS A 44 3.91 -14.13 -7.79
N THR A 45 4.57 -13.17 -7.13
CA THR A 45 3.90 -12.05 -6.47
C THR A 45 4.01 -10.83 -7.35
N ARG A 46 2.88 -10.18 -7.61
CA ARG A 46 2.81 -8.87 -8.26
C ARG A 46 2.68 -7.80 -7.19
N ARG A 47 3.33 -6.67 -7.40
CA ARG A 47 3.36 -5.56 -6.45
C ARG A 47 3.04 -4.26 -7.16
N VAL A 48 1.95 -3.62 -6.75
CA VAL A 48 1.48 -2.32 -7.27
C VAL A 48 1.82 -1.25 -6.24
N PHE A 49 2.30 -0.11 -6.72
CA PHE A 49 2.62 1.06 -5.90
C PHE A 49 1.61 2.17 -6.17
N LEU A 50 1.08 2.74 -5.09
CA LEU A 50 0.17 3.88 -5.10
C LEU A 50 0.72 4.95 -4.18
N ARG A 51 0.76 6.19 -4.68
CA ARG A 51 1.13 7.36 -3.88
C ARG A 51 -0.07 7.75 -3.02
N ILE A 52 0.17 7.97 -1.72
CA ILE A 52 -0.81 8.62 -0.85
C ILE A 52 -0.60 10.13 -0.97
N PRO A 53 -1.63 10.92 -1.33
CA PRO A 53 -1.49 12.38 -1.35
C PRO A 53 -1.14 12.93 0.03
N ASP A 54 -0.22 13.91 0.07
CA ASP A 54 0.38 14.44 1.29
C ASP A 54 -0.67 14.96 2.31
N LYS A 55 -1.85 15.42 1.84
CA LYS A 55 -2.94 15.89 2.70
C LYS A 55 -3.53 14.82 3.64
N TYR A 56 -3.35 13.53 3.34
CA TYR A 56 -3.82 12.42 4.17
C TYR A 56 -2.78 11.96 5.19
N PHE A 57 -1.63 12.62 5.23
CA PHE A 57 -0.60 12.43 6.22
C PHE A 57 -0.64 13.57 7.24
N THR A 58 -0.50 13.23 8.52
CA THR A 58 -0.51 14.17 9.64
C THR A 58 0.68 13.94 10.54
N LEU A 59 1.25 15.02 11.08
CA LEU A 59 2.29 14.94 12.12
C LEU A 59 1.72 14.54 13.49
N SER A 60 0.39 14.64 13.67
CA SER A 60 -0.30 14.23 14.89
C SER A 60 -0.56 12.71 14.91
N SER A 61 -0.85 12.17 16.10
CA SER A 61 -1.14 10.75 16.31
C SER A 61 -2.49 10.28 15.75
N LYS A 62 -3.33 11.20 15.26
CA LYS A 62 -4.66 10.89 14.70
C LYS A 62 -4.80 11.49 13.31
N PRO A 63 -5.01 10.67 12.26
CA PRO A 63 -5.26 11.18 10.92
C PRO A 63 -6.58 11.97 10.90
N HIS A 64 -6.60 13.10 10.19
CA HIS A 64 -7.80 13.93 10.01
C HIS A 64 -8.84 13.26 9.11
N GLU A 65 -8.39 12.53 8.10
CA GLU A 65 -9.23 11.88 7.09
C GLU A 65 -8.57 10.56 6.66
N ILE A 66 -9.38 9.57 6.27
CA ILE A 66 -8.90 8.33 5.65
C ILE A 66 -8.87 8.54 4.15
N TYR A 67 -7.72 8.27 3.52
CA TYR A 67 -7.64 8.26 2.06
C TYR A 67 -8.41 7.06 1.49
N ASP A 68 -9.50 7.35 0.78
CA ASP A 68 -10.22 6.34 -0.01
C ASP A 68 -9.56 6.19 -1.39
N VAL A 69 -8.97 5.01 -1.63
CA VAL A 69 -8.33 4.66 -2.91
C VAL A 69 -9.34 4.15 -3.95
N GLY A 70 -10.62 4.02 -3.58
CA GLY A 70 -11.68 3.44 -4.38
C GLY A 70 -11.52 1.94 -4.61
N VAL A 71 -12.10 1.47 -5.71
CA VAL A 71 -12.04 0.05 -6.12
C VAL A 71 -11.00 -0.10 -7.23
N ILE A 72 -10.04 -1.01 -7.04
CA ILE A 72 -8.95 -1.23 -7.98
C ILE A 72 -8.99 -2.68 -8.48
N ASP A 73 -9.16 -2.87 -9.79
CA ASP A 73 -9.11 -4.20 -10.40
C ASP A 73 -7.66 -4.70 -10.55
N MET A 74 -7.24 -5.55 -9.61
CA MET A 74 -5.91 -6.19 -9.58
C MET A 74 -5.66 -7.19 -10.73
N LYS A 75 -6.65 -7.45 -11.59
CA LYS A 75 -6.47 -8.24 -12.82
C LYS A 75 -5.69 -7.48 -13.89
N ASN A 76 -5.79 -6.14 -13.90
CA ASN A 76 -5.10 -5.28 -14.86
C ASN A 76 -3.60 -5.20 -14.57
N LYS A 77 -2.80 -4.91 -15.60
CA LYS A 77 -1.36 -4.67 -15.47
C LYS A 77 -1.11 -3.18 -15.28
N PHE A 78 -0.49 -2.80 -14.17
CA PHE A 78 -0.13 -1.41 -13.91
C PHE A 78 1.27 -1.12 -14.43
N LEU A 79 1.49 0.06 -15.01
CA LEU A 79 2.83 0.45 -15.51
C LEU A 79 3.89 0.47 -14.39
N THR A 80 3.47 0.76 -13.16
CA THR A 80 4.34 0.83 -11.98
C THR A 80 4.49 -0.51 -11.27
N GLU A 81 3.88 -1.59 -11.75
CA GLU A 81 3.93 -2.87 -11.04
C GLU A 81 5.25 -3.61 -11.24
N THR A 82 5.68 -4.32 -10.20
CA THR A 82 6.79 -5.29 -10.29
C THR A 82 6.26 -6.72 -10.13
N LYS A 83 6.99 -7.69 -10.67
CA LYS A 83 6.67 -9.12 -10.57
C LYS A 83 7.89 -9.87 -10.07
N THR A 84 7.75 -10.61 -8.98
CA THR A 84 8.81 -11.44 -8.40
C THR A 84 8.33 -12.89 -8.37
N CYS A 85 9.10 -13.80 -8.95
CA CYS A 85 8.81 -15.23 -8.95
C CYS A 85 9.82 -15.95 -8.04
N PRO A 86 9.43 -17.07 -7.39
CA PRO A 86 10.40 -17.94 -6.74
C PRO A 86 11.41 -18.45 -7.78
N THR A 87 12.67 -18.53 -7.38
CA THR A 87 13.77 -19.18 -8.13
C THR A 87 13.69 -20.69 -8.02
#